data_AF-A0A3N4JBM0-F1
#
_entry.id   AF-A0A3N4JBM0-F1
#
_cell.length_a   1.000
_cell.length_b   1.000
_cell.length_c   1.000
_cell.angle_alpha   90.00
_cell.angle_beta   90.00
_cell.angle_gamma   90.00
#
_symmetry.space_group_name_H-M   'P 1'
#
loop_
_entity.id
_entity.type
_entity.pdbx_description
1 polymer ?
#
loop_
_entity_poly.entity_id
_entity_poly.type
_entity_poly.pdbx_seq_one_letter_code
_entity_poly.pdbx_strand_id
1 'polypeptide(L)' 'YQVPGLDFVLSVDGHHKISEYGIEVYASIDSYLRYIWWVHVGIAARTGIAILKQYLNLIEDT' A
#
# COMPACT_ATOMS: atom_id res chain seq x y z
N TYR A 1 -5.61 -17.76 -7.39
CA TYR A 1 -5.73 -16.50 -8.14
C TYR A 1 -4.46 -16.32 -8.95
N GLN A 2 -4.56 -16.17 -10.27
CA GLN A 2 -3.42 -15.86 -11.15
C GLN A 2 -3.58 -14.42 -11.64
N VAL A 3 -2.53 -13.62 -11.46
CA VAL A 3 -2.48 -12.25 -11.97
C VAL A 3 -1.87 -12.29 -13.36
N PRO A 4 -2.45 -11.60 -14.36
CA PRO A 4 -1.99 -11.64 -15.76
C PRO A 4 -0.55 -11.14 -15.96
N GLY A 5 -0.04 -10.28 -15.09
CA GLY A 5 1.31 -9.75 -15.18
C GLY A 5 1.62 -8.71 -14.10
N LEU A 6 2.81 -8.14 -14.21
CA LEU A 6 3.28 -7.01 -13.42
C LEU A 6 2.31 -5.83 -13.49
N ASP A 7 2.16 -5.12 -12.37
CA ASP A 7 1.42 -3.85 -12.23
C ASP A 7 -0.05 -3.91 -12.64
N PHE A 8 -0.58 -5.13 -12.80
CA PHE A 8 -1.97 -5.34 -13.18
C PHE A 8 -2.90 -5.18 -11.98
N VAL A 9 -2.50 -5.67 -10.80
CA VAL A 9 -3.26 -5.55 -9.55
C VAL A 9 -2.33 -5.28 -8.38
N LEU A 10 -2.55 -4.13 -7.75
CA LEU A 10 -1.91 -3.72 -6.51
C LEU A 10 -2.80 -4.09 -5.33
N SER A 11 -2.30 -4.95 -4.45
CA SER A 11 -2.94 -5.25 -3.17
C SER A 11 -2.43 -4.27 -2.13
N VAL A 12 -3.29 -3.72 -1.28
CA VAL A 12 -2.89 -2.88 -0.16
C VAL A 12 -3.25 -3.60 1.13
N ASP A 13 -2.29 -3.74 2.03
CA ASP A 13 -2.49 -4.36 3.33
C ASP A 13 -1.94 -3.51 4.48
N GLY A 14 -2.59 -3.61 5.63
CA GLY A 14 -2.26 -2.87 6.83
C GLY A 14 -1.58 -3.74 7.89
N HIS A 15 -0.49 -3.25 8.47
CA HIS A 15 0.21 -3.91 9.56
C HIS A 15 -0.16 -3.29 10.91
N HIS A 16 -0.83 -4.08 11.76
CA HIS A 16 -1.54 -3.61 12.96
C HIS A 16 -0.81 -3.88 14.29
N LYS A 17 0.46 -4.30 14.29
CA LYS A 17 1.16 -4.62 15.55
C LYS A 17 1.45 -3.40 16.44
N ILE A 18 1.61 -2.22 15.83
CA ILE A 18 1.95 -0.97 16.53
C ILE A 18 0.81 0.06 16.49
N SER A 19 -0.36 -0.33 16.00
CA SER A 19 -1.53 0.54 15.93
C SER A 19 -2.08 0.90 17.31
N GLU A 20 -1.81 0.09 18.33
CA GLU A 20 -2.17 0.40 19.72
C GLU A 20 -1.42 1.64 20.23
N TYR A 21 -0.25 1.95 19.64
CA TYR A 21 0.50 3.18 19.90
C TYR A 21 0.10 4.33 18.96
N GLY A 22 -0.99 4.16 18.19
CA GLY A 22 -1.45 5.14 17.20
C GLY A 22 -0.58 5.20 15.95
N ILE A 23 0.34 4.25 15.73
CA ILE A 23 1.17 4.19 14.52
C ILE A 23 0.58 3.15 13.58
N GLU A 24 0.26 3.58 12.39
CA GLU A 24 -0.37 2.74 11.38
C GLU A 24 0.60 2.56 10.22
N VAL A 25 0.71 1.32 9.76
CA VAL A 25 1.61 0.92 8.68
C VAL A 25 0.79 0.29 7.57
N TYR A 26 1.00 0.74 6.33
CA TYR A 26 0.35 0.18 5.15
C TYR A 26 1.37 0.01 4.05
N ALA A 27 1.22 -1.02 3.24
CA ALA A 27 2.06 -1.23 2.08
C ALA A 27 1.22 -1.64 0.88
N SER A 28 1.62 -1.16 -0.30
CA SER A 28 1.13 -1.69 -1.56
C SER A 28 2.09 -2.74 -2.09
N ILE A 29 1.53 -3.89 -2.45
CA ILE A 29 2.23 -5.07 -2.91
C ILE A 29 1.69 -5.43 -4.30
N ASP A 30 2.60 -5.57 -5.27
CA ASP A 30 2.25 -6.14 -6.56
C ASP A 30 1.79 -7.59 -6.37
N SER A 31 0.62 -7.90 -6.90
CA SER A 31 0.01 -9.21 -6.71
C SER A 31 0.66 -10.30 -7.56
N TYR A 32 1.45 -9.94 -8.59
CA TYR A 32 2.17 -10.90 -9.42
C TYR A 32 3.53 -11.29 -8.81
N LEU A 33 4.45 -10.35 -8.59
CA LEU A 33 5.80 -10.62 -8.07
C LEU A 33 5.95 -10.47 -6.55
N ARG A 34 4.92 -10.02 -5.82
CA ARG A 34 5.01 -9.66 -4.39
C ARG A 34 6.02 -8.53 -4.12
N TYR A 35 6.32 -7.71 -5.12
CA TYR A 35 7.15 -6.53 -4.97
C TYR A 35 6.41 -5.46 -4.16
N ILE A 36 7.12 -4.77 -3.26
CA ILE A 36 6.53 -3.68 -2.45
C ILE A 36 6.79 -2.36 -3.16
N TRP A 37 5.74 -1.71 -3.63
CA TRP A 37 5.82 -0.44 -4.34
C TRP A 37 6.02 0.74 -3.41
N TRP A 38 5.30 0.76 -2.29
CA TRP A 38 5.44 1.79 -1.27
C TRP A 38 5.05 1.27 0.11
N VAL A 39 5.58 1.95 1.13
CA VAL A 39 5.20 1.76 2.52
C VAL A 39 4.85 3.12 3.11
N HIS A 40 3.70 3.21 3.75
CA HIS A 40 3.28 4.37 4.52
C HIS A 40 3.33 4.04 6.00
N VAL A 41 3.91 4.94 6.80
CA VAL A 41 3.94 4.86 8.26
C VAL A 41 3.48 6.20 8.81
N GLY A 42 2.39 6.21 9.58
CA GLY A 42 1.80 7.47 10.05
C GLY A 42 0.71 7.28 11.09
N ILE A 43 0.23 8.39 11.66
CA ILE A 43 -0.71 8.40 12.79
C ILE A 43 -2.20 8.47 12.39
N ALA A 44 -2.51 8.56 11.09
CA ALA A 44 -3.86 8.79 10.58
C ALA A 44 -4.08 8.18 9.18
N ALA A 45 -3.61 6.96 8.98
CA ALA A 45 -3.47 6.35 7.67
C ALA A 45 -4.54 5.29 7.31
N ARG A 46 -5.52 5.04 8.19
CA ARG A 46 -6.78 4.31 7.84
C ARG A 46 -7.70 5.04 6.86
N THR A 47 -7.38 6.27 6.48
CA THR A 47 -8.21 6.99 5.51
C THR A 47 -7.90 6.48 4.11
N GLY A 48 -8.94 6.13 3.34
CA GLY A 48 -8.78 5.79 1.92
C GLY A 48 -8.09 6.90 1.11
N ILE A 49 -8.10 8.14 1.63
CA ILE A 49 -7.39 9.30 1.10
C ILE A 49 -5.86 9.11 1.14
N ALA A 50 -5.31 8.55 2.23
CA ALA A 50 -3.88 8.29 2.33
C ALA A 50 -3.44 7.26 1.27
N ILE A 51 -4.23 6.20 1.10
CA ILE A 51 -3.99 5.17 0.08
C ILE A 51 -4.08 5.78 -1.33
N LEU A 52 -5.11 6.58 -1.60
CA LEU A 52 -5.29 7.26 -2.89
C LEU A 52 -4.09 8.16 -3.22
N LYS A 53 -3.62 8.95 -2.24
CA LYS A 53 -2.43 9.80 -2.42
C LYS A 53 -1.20 8.98 -2.79
N GLN A 54 -0.95 7.88 -2.08
CA GLN A 54 0.20 7.01 -2.36
C GLN A 54 0.09 6.36 -3.75
N TYR A 55 -1.13 5.99 -4.16
CA TYR A 55 -1.39 5.47 -5.51
C TYR A 55 -1.17 6.51 -6.61
N LEU A 56 -1.61 7.76 -6.41
CA LEU A 56 -1.39 8.82 -7.39
C LEU A 56 0.09 9.16 -7.54
N ASN A 57 0.83 9.23 -6.42
CA ASN A 57 2.28 9.44 -6.46
C ASN A 57 3.00 8.31 -7.21
N LEU A 58 2.57 7.06 -7.01
CA LEU A 58 3.11 5.91 -7.73
C LEU A 58 2.92 6.03 -9.25
N ILE A 59 1.73 6.46 -9.70
CA ILE A 59 1.46 6.68 -11.12
C ILE A 59 2.30 7.84 -11.68
N GLU A 60 2.53 8.89 -10.90
CA GLU A 60 3.35 10.02 -11.33
C GLU A 60 4.83 9.64 -11.50
N ASP A 61 5.33 8.73 -10.68
CA ASP A 61 6.72 8.24 -10.73
C ASP A 61 6.99 7.18 -11.82
N THR A 62 5.95 6.62 -12.47
CA THR A 62 6.05 5.52 -13.47
C THR A 62 5.87 6.03 -14.90
#